data_AF-A0A831T443-F1
#
_entry.id   AF-A0A831T443-F1
#
_cell.length_a   1.000
_cell.length_b   1.000
_cell.length_c   1.000
_cell.angle_alpha   90.00
_cell.angle_beta   90.00
_cell.angle_gamma   90.00
#
_symmetry.space_group_name_H-M   'P 1'
#
loop_
_entity.id
_entity.type
_entity.pdbx_description
1 polymer ?
#
loop_
_entity_poly.entity_id
_entity_poly.type
_entity_poly.pdbx_seq_one_letter_code
_entity_poly.pdbx_strand_id
1 'polypeptide(L)'
;MQRSLSILGIILFAWLATVAGQAQQDRLEGRWEGTVQSPQGERRAVASFKKDGQNYTGTITGRGDSEMPFKEVKLDGDKVTATAQVDTPQGSIIIKYDFVLQGDTLKGKGEVDFGGQTFSFNYDLKRAADTTAQRSDTSQQPQQGSQQANQQRQQQSRAPVPQPQQKQSLEYFVGQWNFKWIGRDSPLGPGGPREGIATFKLSSNGKSLEGRLEGKSEEGSFWETAVITFDEATKWLTFSERRSNGVQIQSKGDWSSPISIRFNIEPIKVKGQTLNLKRTISVVSAHSFTVVEELSEDGGPFVRLGSGIYSKVGSQSAK
;
A
#
# COMPACT_ATOMS: atom_id res chain seq x y z
N MET A 1 84.75 -38.49 -26.73
CA MET A 1 84.90 -39.05 -25.37
C MET A 1 83.83 -38.38 -24.49
N GLN A 2 82.75 -39.10 -24.13
CA GLN A 2 82.37 -39.50 -22.75
C GLN A 2 82.09 -38.30 -21.80
N ARG A 3 81.03 -38.16 -20.98
CA ARG A 3 79.94 -39.03 -20.47
C ARG A 3 78.91 -38.15 -19.69
N SER A 4 77.63 -38.57 -19.71
CA SER A 4 76.61 -38.62 -18.61
C SER A 4 75.97 -37.37 -17.95
N LEU A 5 74.64 -37.25 -18.15
CA LEU A 5 73.48 -37.12 -17.22
C LEU A 5 73.50 -36.18 -15.97
N SER A 6 72.58 -35.19 -15.91
CA SER A 6 71.36 -35.19 -15.05
C SER A 6 70.80 -33.77 -14.70
N ILE A 7 69.57 -33.51 -15.17
CA ILE A 7 68.35 -33.05 -14.44
C ILE A 7 68.32 -31.70 -13.65
N LEU A 8 67.21 -30.97 -13.90
CA LEU A 8 66.47 -29.98 -13.08
C LEU A 8 66.91 -28.51 -13.02
N GLY A 9 65.94 -27.61 -13.27
CA GLY A 9 65.91 -26.29 -12.61
C GLY A 9 65.44 -25.09 -13.45
N ILE A 10 64.28 -25.15 -14.10
CA ILE A 10 63.61 -23.95 -14.64
C ILE A 10 62.79 -23.31 -13.52
N ILE A 11 63.16 -22.12 -13.05
CA ILE A 11 62.27 -21.23 -12.30
C ILE A 11 62.41 -19.82 -12.90
N LEU A 12 61.51 -19.52 -13.85
CA LEU A 12 61.17 -18.18 -14.29
C LEU A 12 59.80 -17.87 -13.65
N PHE A 13 59.79 -17.29 -12.45
CA PHE A 13 58.53 -16.89 -11.81
C PHE A 13 58.15 -15.49 -12.31
N ALA A 14 57.38 -15.49 -13.40
CA ALA A 14 56.68 -14.31 -13.89
C ALA A 14 55.71 -13.82 -12.79
N TRP A 15 55.84 -12.56 -12.40
CA TRP A 15 54.82 -11.84 -11.66
C TRP A 15 53.57 -11.70 -12.53
N LEU A 16 52.63 -12.65 -12.44
CA LEU A 16 51.26 -12.39 -12.79
C LEU A 16 50.64 -11.60 -11.65
N ALA A 17 50.48 -10.29 -11.85
CA ALA A 17 49.50 -9.53 -11.09
C ALA A 17 48.12 -10.09 -11.43
N THR A 18 47.60 -10.96 -10.56
CA THR A 18 46.18 -11.28 -10.51
C THR A 18 45.46 -10.00 -10.12
N VAL A 19 45.02 -9.23 -11.12
CA VAL A 19 43.84 -8.40 -10.94
C VAL A 19 42.70 -9.39 -10.75
N ALA A 20 42.45 -9.79 -9.49
CA ALA A 20 41.17 -10.31 -9.12
C ALA A 20 40.18 -9.22 -9.53
N GLY A 21 39.54 -9.40 -10.68
CA GLY A 21 38.39 -8.59 -11.04
C GLY A 21 37.42 -8.78 -9.90
N GLN A 22 37.36 -7.80 -8.98
CA GLN A 22 36.16 -7.60 -8.22
C GLN A 22 35.09 -7.53 -9.30
N ALA A 23 34.19 -8.51 -9.34
CA ALA A 23 33.01 -8.41 -10.16
C ALA A 23 32.42 -7.06 -9.76
N GLN A 24 32.54 -6.07 -10.65
CA GLN A 24 32.10 -4.72 -10.40
C GLN A 24 30.63 -4.88 -10.04
N GLN A 25 30.31 -4.68 -8.76
CA GLN A 25 28.95 -4.81 -8.27
C GLN A 25 28.08 -3.99 -9.21
N ASP A 26 27.07 -4.63 -9.79
CA ASP A 26 26.28 -3.96 -10.80
C ASP A 26 25.69 -2.67 -10.21
N ARG A 27 25.70 -1.60 -11.00
CA ARG A 27 25.40 -0.25 -10.54
C ARG A 27 24.01 -0.18 -9.88
N LEU A 28 23.04 -0.97 -10.31
CA LEU A 28 21.69 -0.97 -9.74
C LEU A 28 21.46 -2.14 -8.78
N GLU A 29 22.08 -3.30 -9.02
CA GLU A 29 21.92 -4.49 -8.18
C GLU A 29 22.27 -4.23 -6.72
N GLY A 30 21.45 -4.76 -5.82
CA GLY A 30 21.59 -4.64 -4.38
C GLY A 30 20.35 -4.09 -3.70
N ARG A 31 20.48 -3.90 -2.39
CA ARG A 31 19.43 -3.39 -1.52
C ARG A 31 19.63 -1.91 -1.27
N TRP A 32 18.54 -1.17 -1.32
CA TRP A 32 18.47 0.28 -1.19
C TRP A 32 17.48 0.61 -0.09
N GLU A 33 17.89 1.43 0.86
CA GLU A 33 17.08 1.82 2.02
C GLU A 33 17.06 3.33 2.18
N GLY A 34 15.94 3.86 2.61
CA GLY A 34 15.81 5.28 2.90
C GLY A 34 14.36 5.64 3.18
N THR A 35 13.92 6.75 2.62
CA THR A 35 12.60 7.29 2.90
C THR A 35 11.79 7.51 1.63
N VAL A 36 10.47 7.44 1.78
CA VAL A 36 9.53 7.92 0.79
C VAL A 36 8.63 8.94 1.43
N GLN A 37 8.58 10.12 0.83
CA GLN A 37 7.73 11.22 1.21
C GLN A 37 6.47 11.21 0.36
N SER A 38 5.32 11.22 1.04
CA SER A 38 4.01 11.28 0.43
C SER A 38 3.20 12.40 1.08
N PRO A 39 2.05 12.81 0.50
CA PRO A 39 1.13 13.72 1.18
C PRO A 39 0.64 13.21 2.55
N GLN A 40 0.79 11.91 2.83
CA GLN A 40 0.43 11.27 4.09
C GLN A 40 1.57 11.28 5.13
N GLY A 41 2.76 11.79 4.76
CA GLY A 41 3.94 11.81 5.60
C GLY A 41 5.11 11.03 4.99
N GLU A 42 6.24 11.11 5.69
CA GLU A 42 7.46 10.36 5.40
C GLU A 42 7.39 8.98 6.05
N ARG A 43 7.83 7.95 5.33
CA ARG A 43 7.95 6.57 5.83
C ARG A 43 9.22 5.93 5.32
N ARG A 44 9.67 4.85 5.97
CA ARG A 44 10.77 4.03 5.48
C ARG A 44 10.40 3.40 4.14
N ALA A 45 11.38 3.34 3.24
CA ALA A 45 11.26 2.65 1.97
C ALA A 45 12.49 1.76 1.75
N VAL A 46 12.24 0.56 1.23
CA VAL A 46 13.26 -0.39 0.83
C VAL A 46 12.99 -0.80 -0.60
N ALA A 47 14.01 -0.77 -1.45
CA ALA A 47 13.98 -1.35 -2.78
C ALA A 47 15.11 -2.36 -2.92
N SER A 48 14.86 -3.51 -3.53
CA SER A 48 15.88 -4.51 -3.83
C SER A 48 15.89 -4.78 -5.32
N PHE A 49 17.05 -4.68 -5.96
CA PHE A 49 17.22 -5.01 -7.37
C PHE A 49 18.18 -6.17 -7.51
N LYS A 50 17.87 -7.08 -8.43
CA LYS A 50 18.70 -8.22 -8.80
C LYS A 50 18.88 -8.21 -10.31
N LYS A 51 20.11 -8.43 -10.77
CA LYS A 51 20.38 -8.57 -12.20
C LYS A 51 20.04 -9.98 -12.66
N ASP A 52 19.25 -10.07 -13.72
CA ASP A 52 18.87 -11.33 -14.36
C ASP A 52 19.19 -11.25 -15.86
N GLY A 53 20.41 -11.68 -16.21
CA GLY A 53 20.97 -11.52 -17.55
C GLY A 53 21.14 -10.05 -17.94
N GLN A 54 20.38 -9.60 -18.95
CA GLN A 54 20.35 -8.20 -19.40
C GLN A 54 19.27 -7.35 -18.72
N ASN A 55 18.37 -7.97 -17.96
CA ASN A 55 17.25 -7.30 -17.30
C ASN A 55 17.48 -7.18 -15.79
N TYR A 56 16.64 -6.38 -15.14
CA TYR A 56 16.57 -6.29 -13.69
C TYR A 56 15.22 -6.81 -13.20
N THR A 57 15.27 -7.52 -12.08
CA THR A 57 14.10 -7.87 -11.28
C THR A 57 14.24 -7.21 -9.92
N GLY A 58 13.17 -7.17 -9.15
CA GLY A 58 13.27 -6.59 -7.83
C GLY A 58 11.95 -6.39 -7.13
N THR A 59 12.04 -5.75 -5.98
CA THR A 59 10.93 -5.44 -5.10
C THR A 59 11.06 -4.03 -4.53
N ILE A 60 9.93 -3.47 -4.11
CA ILE A 60 9.88 -2.20 -3.38
C ILE A 60 8.82 -2.26 -2.30
N THR A 61 9.04 -1.55 -1.20
CA THR A 61 8.05 -1.37 -0.14
C THR A 61 6.82 -0.64 -0.69
N GLY A 62 5.68 -1.31 -0.62
CA GLY A 62 4.34 -0.85 -0.97
C GLY A 62 3.55 -0.31 0.21
N ARG A 63 2.22 -0.38 0.10
CA ARG A 63 1.34 0.11 1.19
C ARG A 63 1.43 -0.83 2.40
N GLY A 64 1.47 -0.25 3.60
CA GLY A 64 1.49 -1.01 4.86
C GLY A 64 2.69 -1.95 5.00
N ASP A 65 3.86 -1.51 4.53
CA ASP A 65 5.13 -2.26 4.57
C ASP A 65 5.14 -3.58 3.79
N SER A 66 4.13 -3.82 2.95
CA SER A 66 4.11 -4.96 2.04
C SER A 66 5.21 -4.87 0.98
N GLU A 67 5.79 -5.99 0.59
CA GLU A 67 6.79 -6.04 -0.47
C GLU A 67 6.11 -6.26 -1.83
N MET A 68 6.28 -5.32 -2.76
CA MET A 68 5.68 -5.38 -4.09
C MET A 68 6.75 -5.70 -5.14
N PRO A 69 6.57 -6.73 -5.98
CA PRO A 69 7.49 -7.01 -7.07
C PRO A 69 7.37 -5.96 -8.17
N PHE A 70 8.51 -5.55 -8.72
CA PHE A 70 8.52 -4.84 -9.99
C PHE A 70 8.11 -5.78 -11.12
N LYS A 71 7.27 -5.29 -12.04
CA LYS A 71 6.91 -5.97 -13.28
C LYS A 71 7.94 -5.74 -14.38
N GLU A 72 8.52 -4.54 -14.39
CA GLU A 72 9.56 -4.15 -15.33
C GLU A 72 10.51 -3.21 -14.63
N VAL A 73 11.82 -3.38 -14.88
CA VAL A 73 12.88 -2.46 -14.45
C VAL A 73 13.84 -2.28 -15.61
N LYS A 74 14.04 -1.04 -16.03
CA LYS A 74 14.98 -0.65 -17.08
C LYS A 74 15.97 0.36 -16.51
N LEU A 75 17.24 0.15 -16.84
CA LEU A 75 18.34 1.07 -16.54
C LEU A 75 18.87 1.63 -17.86
N ASP A 76 18.76 2.95 -18.04
CA ASP A 76 19.30 3.69 -19.18
C ASP A 76 20.23 4.80 -18.67
N GLY A 77 21.54 4.56 -18.77
CA GLY A 77 22.56 5.42 -18.15
C GLY A 77 22.37 5.50 -16.63
N ASP A 78 21.96 6.68 -16.15
CA ASP A 78 21.67 6.95 -14.73
C ASP A 78 20.17 6.91 -14.42
N LYS A 79 19.30 6.78 -15.43
CA LYS A 79 17.85 6.75 -15.24
C LYS A 79 17.38 5.32 -15.05
N VAL A 80 16.62 5.09 -13.97
CA VAL A 80 15.96 3.81 -13.70
C VAL A 80 14.46 4.01 -13.82
N THR A 81 13.83 3.36 -14.79
CA THR A 81 12.36 3.31 -14.88
C THR A 81 11.87 1.96 -14.43
N ALA A 82 10.90 1.93 -13.51
CA ALA A 82 10.30 0.69 -13.05
C ALA A 82 8.78 0.78 -13.01
N THR A 83 8.11 -0.36 -13.12
CA THR A 83 6.66 -0.45 -12.89
C THR A 83 6.36 -1.52 -11.86
N ALA A 84 5.39 -1.27 -10.99
CA ALA A 84 4.79 -2.28 -10.12
C ALA A 84 3.28 -2.31 -10.37
N GLN A 85 2.68 -3.48 -10.21
CA GLN A 85 1.23 -3.66 -10.36
C GLN A 85 0.69 -4.35 -9.12
N VAL A 86 -0.36 -3.76 -8.55
CA VAL A 86 -1.12 -4.35 -7.46
C VAL A 86 -2.51 -4.68 -7.99
N ASP A 87 -2.85 -5.97 -8.00
CA ASP A 87 -4.19 -6.41 -8.37
C ASP A 87 -5.10 -6.25 -7.15
N THR A 88 -6.15 -5.45 -7.33
CA THR A 88 -7.21 -5.28 -6.33
C THR A 88 -8.51 -5.87 -6.87
N PRO A 89 -9.48 -6.23 -6.00
CA PRO A 89 -10.81 -6.65 -6.45
C PRO A 89 -11.54 -5.59 -7.31
N GLN A 90 -11.06 -4.35 -7.31
CA GLN A 90 -11.61 -3.21 -8.04
C GLN A 90 -10.84 -2.89 -9.34
N GLY A 91 -9.82 -3.69 -9.68
CA GLY A 91 -8.95 -3.49 -10.85
C GLY A 91 -7.46 -3.45 -10.50
N SER A 92 -6.62 -3.45 -11.53
CA SER A 92 -5.16 -3.39 -11.37
C SER A 92 -4.69 -1.94 -11.23
N ILE A 93 -3.93 -1.67 -10.17
CA ILE A 93 -3.31 -0.36 -9.93
C ILE A 93 -1.85 -0.45 -10.39
N ILE A 94 -1.48 0.36 -11.37
CA ILE A 94 -0.11 0.44 -11.89
C ILE A 94 0.59 1.63 -11.25
N ILE A 95 1.74 1.38 -10.65
CA ILE A 95 2.62 2.40 -10.09
C ILE A 95 3.84 2.49 -11.01
N LYS A 96 4.12 3.68 -11.52
CA LYS A 96 5.29 3.97 -12.34
C LYS A 96 6.34 4.65 -11.48
N TYR A 97 7.60 4.28 -11.66
CA TYR A 97 8.72 4.85 -10.93
C TYR A 97 9.75 5.39 -11.92
N ASP A 98 10.23 6.60 -11.66
CA ASP A 98 11.35 7.24 -12.32
C ASP A 98 12.40 7.59 -11.26
N PHE A 99 13.47 6.80 -11.17
CA PHE A 99 14.61 7.08 -10.32
C PHE A 99 15.83 7.54 -11.12
N VAL A 100 16.74 8.21 -10.41
CA VAL A 100 18.05 8.64 -10.86
C VAL A 100 19.07 8.01 -9.91
N LEU A 101 19.98 7.24 -10.49
CA LEU A 101 21.04 6.49 -9.83
C LEU A 101 22.35 7.28 -9.90
N GLN A 102 22.85 7.72 -8.75
CA GLN A 102 24.10 8.46 -8.62
C GLN A 102 24.96 7.83 -7.52
N GLY A 103 25.92 6.98 -7.92
CA GLY A 103 26.74 6.21 -6.99
C GLY A 103 25.89 5.34 -6.07
N ASP A 104 25.92 5.65 -4.77
CA ASP A 104 25.15 4.97 -3.72
C ASP A 104 23.85 5.69 -3.34
N THR A 105 23.39 6.60 -4.18
CA THR A 105 22.11 7.31 -4.02
C THR A 105 21.15 6.96 -5.14
N LEU A 106 19.90 6.66 -4.78
CA LEU A 106 18.80 6.39 -5.69
C LEU A 106 17.62 7.28 -5.30
N LYS A 107 17.43 8.37 -6.04
CA LYS A 107 16.38 9.37 -5.78
C LYS A 107 15.37 9.38 -6.91
N GLY A 108 14.12 9.65 -6.64
CA GLY A 108 13.14 9.69 -7.73
C GLY A 108 11.72 9.86 -7.29
N LYS A 109 10.82 9.61 -8.23
CA LYS A 109 9.38 9.72 -8.03
C LYS A 109 8.68 8.41 -8.36
N GLY A 110 7.71 8.05 -7.53
CA GLY A 110 6.67 7.08 -7.87
C GLY A 110 5.38 7.84 -8.18
N GLU A 111 4.69 7.44 -9.25
CA GLU A 111 3.40 8.01 -9.65
C GLU A 111 2.39 6.89 -9.79
N VAL A 112 1.19 7.13 -9.25
CA VAL A 112 0.04 6.26 -9.44
C VAL A 112 -1.12 7.11 -9.92
N ASP A 113 -1.74 6.71 -11.02
CA ASP A 113 -3.04 7.24 -11.41
C ASP A 113 -4.10 6.45 -10.68
N PHE A 114 -4.90 7.15 -9.88
CA PHE A 114 -6.03 6.55 -9.21
C PHE A 114 -7.27 7.41 -9.42
N GLY A 115 -8.10 6.99 -10.39
CA GLY A 115 -9.36 7.65 -10.69
C GLY A 115 -9.19 8.98 -11.45
N GLY A 116 -8.18 9.10 -12.31
CA GLY A 116 -7.92 10.30 -13.11
C GLY A 116 -7.12 11.37 -12.38
N GLN A 117 -6.66 11.08 -11.16
CA GLN A 117 -5.75 11.93 -10.40
C GLN A 117 -4.42 11.21 -10.18
N THR A 118 -3.33 11.88 -10.50
CA THR A 118 -1.98 11.40 -10.26
C THR A 118 -1.54 11.72 -8.84
N PHE A 119 -1.13 10.69 -8.10
CA PHE A 119 -0.48 10.84 -6.80
C PHE A 119 1.01 10.56 -6.97
N SER A 120 1.83 11.49 -6.50
CA SER A 120 3.29 11.39 -6.55
C SER A 120 3.87 11.08 -5.16
N PHE A 121 4.94 10.29 -5.16
CA PHE A 121 5.72 9.91 -3.98
C PHE A 121 7.18 10.19 -4.27
N ASN A 122 7.87 10.95 -3.43
CA ASN A 122 9.29 11.25 -3.61
C ASN A 122 10.13 10.27 -2.79
N TYR A 123 11.11 9.65 -3.42
CA TYR A 123 12.01 8.67 -2.80
C TYR A 123 13.40 9.26 -2.64
N ASP A 124 13.99 9.04 -1.47
CA ASP A 124 15.41 9.28 -1.17
C ASP A 124 16.00 8.01 -0.56
N LEU A 125 16.63 7.18 -1.40
CA LEU A 125 17.18 5.90 -1.01
C LEU A 125 18.71 5.92 -1.12
N LYS A 126 19.37 5.19 -0.24
CA LYS A 126 20.81 4.95 -0.27
C LYS A 126 21.09 3.46 -0.32
N ARG A 127 22.19 3.07 -0.96
CA ARG A 127 22.62 1.66 -0.98
C ARG A 127 22.87 1.19 0.45
N ALA A 128 22.28 0.06 0.82
CA ALA A 128 22.55 -0.59 2.09
C ALA A 128 23.91 -1.28 2.00
N ALA A 129 24.72 -1.19 3.06
CA ALA A 129 25.90 -2.02 3.19
C ALA A 129 25.48 -3.48 3.35
N ASP A 130 26.12 -4.40 2.63
CA ASP A 130 25.88 -5.84 2.72
C ASP A 130 26.28 -6.37 4.11
N THR A 131 25.41 -6.23 5.10
CA THR A 131 25.50 -6.97 6.35
C THR A 131 24.75 -8.29 6.17
N THR A 132 25.45 -9.30 5.67
CA THR A 132 25.09 -10.69 5.90
C THR A 132 25.03 -10.97 7.41
N ALA A 133 23.84 -11.15 7.97
CA ALA A 133 23.62 -11.99 9.16
C ALA A 133 22.15 -12.42 9.35
N GLN A 134 21.95 -13.75 9.22
CA GLN A 134 21.09 -14.63 10.03
C GLN A 134 19.55 -14.56 9.93
N ARG A 135 18.99 -15.56 9.23
CA ARG A 135 18.27 -16.66 9.90
C ARG A 135 18.85 -18.02 9.48
N SER A 136 19.67 -18.55 10.39
CA SER A 136 19.96 -19.95 10.74
C SER A 136 19.97 -21.02 9.63
N ASP A 137 21.18 -21.47 9.31
CA ASP A 137 21.48 -22.83 8.87
C ASP A 137 22.08 -23.59 10.07
N THR A 138 21.46 -24.71 10.44
CA THR A 138 22.15 -25.84 11.07
C THR A 138 21.39 -27.11 10.73
N SER A 139 21.79 -27.79 9.65
CA SER A 139 22.37 -29.14 9.70
C SER A 139 22.50 -29.73 8.28
N GLN A 140 23.74 -29.92 7.84
CA GLN A 140 24.09 -30.78 6.70
C GLN A 140 24.43 -32.19 7.22
N GLN A 141 23.87 -33.24 6.59
CA GLN A 141 24.63 -34.34 5.96
C GLN A 141 23.70 -35.30 5.16
N PRO A 142 24.21 -36.17 4.26
CA PRO A 142 24.15 -35.98 2.81
C PRO A 142 23.13 -36.87 2.06
N GLN A 143 22.93 -36.54 0.78
CA GLN A 143 22.02 -37.13 -0.21
C GLN A 143 22.14 -38.66 -0.38
N GLN A 144 21.01 -39.36 -0.29
CA GLN A 144 20.63 -40.48 -1.16
C GLN A 144 19.10 -40.67 -1.09
N GLY A 145 18.42 -40.71 -2.24
CA GLY A 145 16.98 -41.03 -2.31
C GLY A 145 16.09 -40.01 -3.01
N SER A 146 16.53 -39.42 -4.13
CA SER A 146 15.64 -38.69 -5.04
C SER A 146 14.75 -39.68 -5.79
N GLN A 147 13.57 -40.03 -5.25
CA GLN A 147 12.44 -40.51 -6.08
C GLN A 147 11.05 -40.56 -5.41
N GLN A 148 10.89 -40.30 -4.11
CA GLN A 148 9.54 -40.31 -3.48
C GLN A 148 8.93 -38.92 -3.18
N ALA A 149 9.67 -37.82 -3.35
CA ALA A 149 9.21 -36.50 -2.92
C ALA A 149 8.22 -35.79 -3.87
N ASN A 150 7.90 -36.37 -5.04
CA ASN A 150 7.06 -35.69 -6.04
C ASN A 150 5.54 -35.92 -5.87
N GLN A 151 5.11 -36.67 -4.86
CA GLN A 151 3.67 -36.85 -4.55
C GLN A 151 3.18 -36.02 -3.35
N GLN A 152 4.07 -35.37 -2.57
CA GLN A 152 3.67 -34.57 -1.41
C GLN A 152 3.71 -33.04 -1.62
N ARG A 153 4.17 -32.56 -2.78
CA ARG A 153 4.18 -31.10 -3.08
C ARG A 153 2.82 -30.50 -3.46
N GLN A 154 1.76 -31.29 -3.59
CA GLN A 154 0.41 -30.78 -3.89
C GLN A 154 -0.44 -30.43 -2.66
N GLN A 155 0.08 -30.53 -1.43
CA GLN A 155 -0.71 -30.24 -0.22
C GLN A 155 -0.04 -29.31 0.81
N GLN A 156 0.94 -28.52 0.40
CA GLN A 156 1.31 -27.33 1.20
C GLN A 156 0.67 -26.09 0.60
N SER A 157 -0.65 -26.04 0.75
CA SER A 157 -1.39 -24.79 0.84
C SER A 157 -0.61 -23.87 1.77
N ARG A 158 -0.20 -22.68 1.28
CA ARG A 158 0.33 -21.63 2.16
C ARG A 158 -0.61 -21.51 3.35
N ALA A 159 -0.12 -21.71 4.57
CA ALA A 159 -0.91 -21.41 5.75
C ALA A 159 -1.34 -19.94 5.61
N PRO A 160 -2.64 -19.62 5.66
CA PRO A 160 -3.07 -18.25 5.55
C PRO A 160 -2.40 -17.47 6.66
N VAL A 161 -1.60 -16.45 6.29
CA VAL A 161 -1.13 -15.45 7.26
C VAL A 161 -2.39 -14.95 7.95
N PRO A 162 -2.50 -15.05 9.29
CA PRO A 162 -3.63 -14.51 10.01
C PRO A 162 -3.64 -13.01 9.76
N GLN A 163 -4.42 -12.56 8.79
CA GLN A 163 -4.78 -11.16 8.73
C GLN A 163 -5.49 -10.88 10.05
N PRO A 164 -5.12 -9.82 10.80
CA PRO A 164 -5.89 -9.43 11.97
C PRO A 164 -7.32 -9.19 11.49
N GLN A 165 -8.19 -10.18 11.70
CA GLN A 165 -9.58 -10.08 11.31
C GLN A 165 -10.19 -9.13 12.32
N GLN A 166 -10.27 -7.86 11.92
CA GLN A 166 -11.01 -6.88 12.69
C GLN A 166 -12.43 -7.44 12.85
N LYS A 167 -12.84 -7.68 14.09
CA LYS A 167 -14.20 -8.13 14.38
C LYS A 167 -15.15 -7.07 13.80
N GLN A 168 -16.12 -7.53 13.01
CA GLN A 168 -17.19 -6.69 12.47
C GLN A 168 -18.10 -6.29 13.63
N SER A 169 -17.84 -5.13 14.18
CA SER A 169 -18.57 -4.60 15.33
C SER A 169 -18.45 -3.08 15.38
N LEU A 170 -19.41 -2.43 16.03
CA LEU A 170 -19.44 -0.97 16.15
C LEU A 170 -18.22 -0.44 16.93
N GLU A 171 -17.68 -1.25 17.84
CA GLU A 171 -16.49 -0.93 18.64
C GLU A 171 -15.26 -0.62 17.80
N TYR A 172 -15.17 -1.15 16.57
CA TYR A 172 -14.09 -0.80 15.65
C TYR A 172 -14.00 0.72 15.45
N PHE A 173 -15.15 1.36 15.22
CA PHE A 173 -15.23 2.79 14.91
C PHE A 173 -15.13 3.68 16.15
N VAL A 174 -15.32 3.15 17.36
CA VAL A 174 -15.32 3.95 18.60
C VAL A 174 -13.99 4.68 18.78
N GLY A 175 -14.09 5.96 19.13
CA GLY A 175 -12.95 6.85 19.37
C GLY A 175 -12.90 8.02 18.41
N GLN A 176 -11.75 8.70 18.39
CA GLN A 176 -11.49 9.83 17.53
C GLN A 176 -10.61 9.43 16.35
N TRP A 177 -10.89 9.98 15.18
CA TRP A 177 -10.21 9.71 13.93
C TRP A 177 -9.88 11.01 13.23
N ASN A 178 -8.61 11.22 12.90
CA ASN A 178 -8.24 12.23 11.91
C ASN A 178 -8.74 11.77 10.56
N PHE A 179 -9.49 12.61 9.85
CA PHE A 179 -9.87 12.32 8.47
C PHE A 179 -9.26 13.34 7.51
N LYS A 180 -8.91 12.85 6.33
CA LYS A 180 -8.59 13.66 5.15
C LYS A 180 -9.39 13.11 3.98
N TRP A 181 -10.08 13.98 3.27
CA TRP A 181 -10.92 13.64 2.13
C TRP A 181 -10.66 14.63 1.00
N ILE A 182 -10.69 14.16 -0.23
CA ILE A 182 -10.65 14.99 -1.43
C ILE A 182 -11.72 14.51 -2.41
N GLY A 183 -12.37 15.44 -3.07
CA GLY A 183 -13.34 15.11 -4.10
C GLY A 183 -13.64 16.26 -5.03
N ARG A 184 -14.52 16.00 -5.99
CA ARG A 184 -14.96 16.96 -7.00
C ARG A 184 -16.19 17.74 -6.54
N ASP A 185 -16.44 18.85 -7.22
CA ASP A 185 -17.70 19.58 -7.09
C ASP A 185 -18.89 18.68 -7.40
N SER A 186 -19.98 18.90 -6.66
CA SER A 186 -21.25 18.22 -6.90
C SER A 186 -22.42 19.04 -6.35
N PRO A 187 -23.67 18.63 -6.62
CA PRO A 187 -24.83 19.27 -5.99
C PRO A 187 -24.85 19.13 -4.47
N LEU A 188 -24.08 18.20 -3.88
CA LEU A 188 -23.93 18.04 -2.42
C LEU A 188 -23.04 19.10 -1.76
N GLY A 189 -22.27 19.85 -2.53
CA GLY A 189 -21.32 20.86 -2.06
C GLY A 189 -20.10 20.99 -2.98
N PRO A 190 -19.26 22.00 -2.72
CA PRO A 190 -17.99 22.13 -3.44
C PRO A 190 -17.10 20.90 -3.18
N GLY A 191 -16.20 20.65 -4.13
CA GLY A 191 -15.12 19.70 -4.02
C GLY A 191 -13.95 20.26 -3.22
N GLY A 192 -12.77 19.76 -3.54
CA GLY A 192 -11.53 20.14 -2.88
C GLY A 192 -11.25 19.34 -1.60
N PRO A 193 -10.17 19.69 -0.89
CA PRO A 193 -9.75 19.01 0.31
C PRO A 193 -10.67 19.34 1.50
N ARG A 194 -10.96 18.33 2.31
CA ARG A 194 -11.63 18.43 3.61
C ARG A 194 -10.84 17.63 4.64
N GLU A 195 -10.60 18.19 5.80
CA GLU A 195 -9.93 17.47 6.89
C GLU A 195 -10.45 17.86 8.27
N GLY A 196 -10.27 16.99 9.24
CA GLY A 196 -10.76 17.22 10.59
C GLY A 196 -10.76 15.99 11.48
N ILE A 197 -11.62 15.99 12.48
CA ILE A 197 -11.77 14.91 13.45
C ILE A 197 -13.19 14.34 13.36
N ALA A 198 -13.29 13.02 13.23
CA ALA A 198 -14.51 12.25 13.42
C ALA A 198 -14.47 11.58 14.80
N THR A 199 -15.46 11.83 15.64
CA THR A 199 -15.62 11.21 16.95
C THR A 199 -16.83 10.27 16.91
N PHE A 200 -16.63 9.00 17.25
CA PHE A 200 -17.71 8.03 17.40
C PHE A 200 -17.78 7.53 18.83
N LYS A 201 -18.98 7.57 19.41
CA LYS A 201 -19.27 7.12 20.76
C LYS A 201 -20.33 6.04 20.72
N LEU A 202 -20.08 4.93 21.41
CA LEU A 202 -21.08 3.88 21.57
C LEU A 202 -22.19 4.36 22.51
N SER A 203 -23.44 4.14 22.12
CA SER A 203 -24.59 4.39 22.99
C SER A 203 -24.53 3.47 24.21
N SER A 204 -25.15 3.89 25.31
CA SER A 204 -25.16 3.14 26.57
C SER A 204 -25.72 1.72 26.46
N ASN A 205 -26.62 1.49 25.49
CA ASN A 205 -27.19 0.17 25.21
C ASN A 205 -26.34 -0.69 24.25
N GLY A 206 -25.20 -0.18 23.74
CA GLY A 206 -24.30 -0.89 22.83
C GLY A 206 -24.81 -1.08 21.40
N LYS A 207 -26.00 -0.59 21.06
CA LYS A 207 -26.67 -0.90 19.78
C LYS A 207 -26.46 0.14 18.68
N SER A 208 -25.88 1.28 19.01
CA SER A 208 -25.65 2.37 18.06
C SER A 208 -24.38 3.15 18.36
N LEU A 209 -23.80 3.77 17.33
CA LEU A 209 -22.80 4.82 17.49
C LEU A 209 -23.44 6.18 17.23
N GLU A 210 -23.10 7.14 18.07
CA GLU A 210 -23.26 8.56 17.80
C GLU A 210 -21.94 9.10 17.23
N GLY A 211 -22.01 9.62 16.01
CA GLY A 211 -20.90 10.22 15.28
C GLY A 211 -20.99 11.74 15.24
N ARG A 212 -19.86 12.42 15.41
CA ARG A 212 -19.70 13.85 15.17
C ARG A 212 -18.42 14.08 14.38
N LEU A 213 -18.55 14.68 13.19
CA LEU A 213 -17.44 15.17 12.40
C LEU A 213 -17.33 16.68 12.55
N GLU A 214 -16.12 17.16 12.76
CA GLU A 214 -15.78 18.59 12.78
C GLU A 214 -14.51 18.79 11.95
N GLY A 215 -14.54 19.74 11.02
CA GLY A 215 -13.45 19.90 10.08
C GLY A 215 -13.44 21.24 9.36
N LYS A 216 -12.50 21.36 8.42
CA LYS A 216 -12.32 22.52 7.55
C LYS A 216 -12.31 22.08 6.09
N SER A 217 -12.87 22.92 5.24
CA SER A 217 -12.75 22.91 3.79
C SER A 217 -12.25 24.28 3.31
N GLU A 218 -12.14 24.45 1.99
CA GLU A 218 -11.86 25.76 1.40
C GLU A 218 -12.94 26.81 1.70
N GLU A 219 -14.20 26.38 1.90
CA GLU A 219 -15.30 27.27 2.31
C GLU A 219 -15.31 27.61 3.81
N GLY A 220 -14.44 26.98 4.59
CA GLY A 220 -14.31 27.22 6.02
C GLY A 220 -14.68 26.02 6.89
N SER A 221 -15.01 26.29 8.15
CA SER A 221 -15.30 25.23 9.12
C SER A 221 -16.68 24.63 8.92
N PHE A 222 -16.79 23.31 9.06
CA PHE A 222 -18.05 22.59 8.98
C PHE A 222 -18.15 21.52 10.06
N TRP A 223 -19.37 21.03 10.26
CA TRP A 223 -19.63 19.88 11.11
C TRP A 223 -20.74 19.00 10.52
N GLU A 224 -20.73 17.73 10.88
CA GLU A 224 -21.73 16.74 10.51
C GLU A 224 -21.99 15.82 11.70
N THR A 225 -23.18 15.22 11.76
CA THR A 225 -23.53 14.21 12.76
C THR A 225 -23.99 12.93 12.09
N ALA A 226 -23.74 11.79 12.72
CA ALA A 226 -24.20 10.50 12.25
C ALA A 226 -24.79 9.68 13.40
N VAL A 227 -25.79 8.85 13.10
CA VAL A 227 -26.18 7.72 13.95
C VAL A 227 -25.96 6.46 13.15
N ILE A 228 -25.25 5.50 13.74
CA ILE A 228 -24.90 4.23 13.08
C ILE A 228 -25.47 3.09 13.88
N THR A 229 -26.21 2.19 13.26
CA THR A 229 -26.66 0.93 13.88
C THR A 229 -26.08 -0.26 13.12
N PHE A 230 -25.90 -1.38 13.81
CA PHE A 230 -25.42 -2.62 13.24
C PHE A 230 -26.32 -3.78 13.65
N ASP A 231 -26.79 -4.54 12.66
CA ASP A 231 -27.46 -5.81 12.87
C ASP A 231 -26.42 -6.95 12.77
N GLU A 232 -26.11 -7.57 13.90
CA GLU A 232 -25.13 -8.65 13.95
C GLU A 232 -25.55 -9.91 13.19
N ALA A 233 -26.86 -10.17 13.06
CA ALA A 233 -27.37 -11.37 12.40
C ALA A 233 -27.26 -11.24 10.88
N THR A 234 -27.65 -10.08 10.35
CA THR A 234 -27.67 -9.83 8.89
C THR A 234 -26.40 -9.17 8.38
N LYS A 235 -25.53 -8.68 9.28
CA LYS A 235 -24.31 -7.91 8.97
C LYS A 235 -24.57 -6.60 8.22
N TRP A 236 -25.76 -6.03 8.38
CA TRP A 236 -26.10 -4.73 7.79
C TRP A 236 -25.88 -3.59 8.78
N LEU A 237 -25.27 -2.52 8.28
CA LEU A 237 -25.17 -1.23 8.93
C LEU A 237 -26.27 -0.30 8.40
N THR A 238 -26.77 0.58 9.25
CA THR A 238 -27.52 1.77 8.81
C THR A 238 -26.79 3.00 9.30
N PHE A 239 -26.49 3.94 8.40
CA PHE A 239 -25.97 5.26 8.74
C PHE A 239 -27.07 6.28 8.47
N SER A 240 -27.34 7.13 9.45
CA SER A 240 -28.19 8.31 9.33
C SER A 240 -27.34 9.55 9.56
N GLU A 241 -26.98 10.23 8.49
CA GLU A 241 -26.08 11.38 8.48
C GLU A 241 -26.87 12.69 8.32
N ARG A 242 -26.44 13.73 9.03
CA ARG A 242 -26.94 15.10 8.87
C ARG A 242 -25.76 16.05 8.68
N ARG A 243 -25.78 16.78 7.57
CA ARG A 243 -24.75 17.75 7.20
C ARG A 243 -25.10 19.16 7.67
N SER A 244 -24.10 20.03 7.77
CA SER A 244 -24.26 21.45 8.14
C SER A 244 -25.20 22.22 7.22
N ASN A 245 -25.25 21.86 5.93
CA ASN A 245 -26.15 22.44 4.94
C ASN A 245 -27.60 21.91 5.02
N GLY A 246 -27.92 21.10 6.03
CA GLY A 246 -29.26 20.55 6.27
C GLY A 246 -29.60 19.28 5.50
N VAL A 247 -28.73 18.85 4.57
CA VAL A 247 -28.93 17.58 3.84
C VAL A 247 -28.86 16.41 4.82
N GLN A 248 -29.84 15.53 4.72
CA GLN A 248 -29.88 14.26 5.44
C GLN A 248 -29.66 13.12 4.47
N ILE A 249 -28.85 12.15 4.87
CA ILE A 249 -28.50 11.00 4.06
C ILE A 249 -28.71 9.76 4.92
N GLN A 250 -29.53 8.83 4.43
CA GLN A 250 -29.66 7.51 5.02
C GLN A 250 -29.03 6.49 4.08
N SER A 251 -28.15 5.66 4.62
CA SER A 251 -27.47 4.63 3.83
C SER A 251 -27.47 3.28 4.55
N LYS A 252 -27.55 2.21 3.77
CA LYS A 252 -27.45 0.83 4.27
C LYS A 252 -26.18 0.19 3.73
N GLY A 253 -25.36 -0.34 4.64
CA GLY A 253 -24.05 -0.91 4.34
C GLY A 253 -24.02 -2.43 4.57
N ASP A 254 -23.68 -3.19 3.55
CA ASP A 254 -23.36 -4.61 3.67
C ASP A 254 -21.93 -4.75 4.25
N TRP A 255 -21.84 -5.20 5.50
CA TRP A 255 -20.58 -5.54 6.17
C TRP A 255 -20.41 -7.05 6.30
N SER A 256 -20.75 -7.84 5.29
CA SER A 256 -20.45 -9.27 5.25
C SER A 256 -18.96 -9.57 5.10
N SER A 257 -18.20 -8.68 4.45
CA SER A 257 -16.74 -8.81 4.29
C SER A 257 -15.99 -8.24 5.50
N PRO A 258 -14.98 -8.93 6.05
CA PRO A 258 -14.23 -8.41 7.21
C PRO A 258 -13.44 -7.13 6.91
N ILE A 259 -13.11 -6.89 5.63
CA ILE A 259 -12.25 -5.78 5.19
C ILE A 259 -12.98 -4.69 4.41
N SER A 260 -14.28 -4.87 4.12
CA SER A 260 -15.02 -3.95 3.26
C SER A 260 -16.49 -3.85 3.67
N ILE A 261 -17.01 -2.62 3.63
CA ILE A 261 -18.41 -2.30 3.81
C ILE A 261 -18.88 -1.58 2.54
N ARG A 262 -19.93 -2.08 1.91
CA ARG A 262 -20.50 -1.49 0.69
C ARG A 262 -21.86 -0.91 0.98
N PHE A 263 -21.99 0.39 0.79
CA PHE A 263 -23.21 1.13 1.03
C PHE A 263 -23.93 1.44 -0.27
N ASN A 264 -25.24 1.25 -0.21
CA ASN A 264 -26.17 1.84 -1.17
C ASN A 264 -26.96 2.92 -0.44
N ILE A 265 -27.09 4.06 -1.11
CA ILE A 265 -27.83 5.22 -0.61
C ILE A 265 -29.09 5.33 -1.45
N GLU A 266 -30.25 5.47 -0.81
CA GLU A 266 -31.48 5.72 -1.55
C GLU A 266 -31.37 7.08 -2.27
N PRO A 267 -31.93 7.23 -3.48
CA PRO A 267 -31.84 8.48 -4.21
C PRO A 267 -32.37 9.67 -3.39
N ILE A 268 -31.57 10.72 -3.29
CA ILE A 268 -31.93 11.96 -2.57
C ILE A 268 -32.13 13.10 -3.56
N LYS A 269 -33.03 14.02 -3.23
CA LYS A 269 -33.24 15.25 -4.02
C LYS A 269 -32.45 16.40 -3.42
N VAL A 270 -31.53 16.98 -4.19
CA VAL A 270 -30.70 18.11 -3.77
C VAL A 270 -30.64 19.12 -4.91
N LYS A 271 -31.00 20.38 -4.63
CA LYS A 271 -31.03 21.46 -5.64
C LYS A 271 -31.80 21.12 -6.93
N GLY A 272 -32.87 20.33 -6.82
CA GLY A 272 -33.69 19.89 -7.95
C GLY A 272 -33.15 18.67 -8.72
N GLN A 273 -31.93 18.21 -8.44
CA GLN A 273 -31.34 17.00 -9.03
C GLN A 273 -31.60 15.78 -8.15
N THR A 274 -31.77 14.62 -8.79
CA THR A 274 -31.87 13.32 -8.12
C THR A 274 -30.48 12.69 -8.06
N LEU A 275 -29.97 12.49 -6.86
CA LEU A 275 -28.63 11.98 -6.62
C LEU A 275 -28.69 10.57 -6.07
N ASN A 276 -27.90 9.67 -6.64
CA ASN A 276 -27.71 8.33 -6.11
C ASN A 276 -26.23 8.13 -5.74
N LEU A 277 -25.95 7.68 -4.52
CA LEU A 277 -24.60 7.58 -3.99
C LEU A 277 -24.24 6.11 -3.73
N LYS A 278 -23.00 5.77 -4.01
CA LYS A 278 -22.35 4.55 -3.53
C LYS A 278 -21.20 4.95 -2.63
N ARG A 279 -21.06 4.25 -1.51
CA ARG A 279 -19.92 4.42 -0.60
C ARG A 279 -19.28 3.06 -0.33
N THR A 280 -17.96 3.00 -0.37
CA THR A 280 -17.20 1.85 0.11
C THR A 280 -16.31 2.29 1.26
N ILE A 281 -16.42 1.61 2.40
CA ILE A 281 -15.46 1.73 3.50
C ILE A 281 -14.57 0.50 3.48
N SER A 282 -13.25 0.67 3.45
CA SER A 282 -12.30 -0.43 3.53
C SER A 282 -11.50 -0.36 4.82
N VAL A 283 -11.60 -1.41 5.64
CA VAL A 283 -10.84 -1.57 6.88
C VAL A 283 -9.41 -1.92 6.50
N VAL A 284 -8.47 -1.03 6.79
CA VAL A 284 -7.05 -1.19 6.43
C VAL A 284 -6.27 -1.77 7.61
N SER A 285 -6.57 -1.31 8.82
CA SER A 285 -5.96 -1.81 10.06
C SER A 285 -6.89 -1.53 11.26
N ALA A 286 -6.47 -1.95 12.45
CA ALA A 286 -7.11 -1.59 13.72
C ALA A 286 -7.16 -0.06 13.96
N HIS A 287 -6.33 0.71 13.25
CA HIS A 287 -6.16 2.15 13.45
C HIS A 287 -6.40 2.97 12.17
N SER A 288 -6.83 2.34 11.07
CA SER A 288 -7.11 3.04 9.82
C SER A 288 -8.18 2.38 8.95
N PHE A 289 -8.99 3.21 8.30
CA PHE A 289 -9.87 2.82 7.21
C PHE A 289 -9.89 3.88 6.11
N THR A 290 -10.33 3.48 4.92
CA THR A 290 -10.53 4.40 3.79
C THR A 290 -11.99 4.45 3.39
N VAL A 291 -12.38 5.56 2.78
CA VAL A 291 -13.71 5.81 2.24
C VAL A 291 -13.58 6.18 0.79
N VAL A 292 -14.42 5.60 -0.06
CA VAL A 292 -14.58 5.97 -1.46
C VAL A 292 -16.05 6.25 -1.70
N GLU A 293 -16.34 7.35 -2.39
CA GLU A 293 -17.71 7.74 -2.74
C GLU A 293 -17.84 7.94 -4.24
N GLU A 294 -18.93 7.44 -4.81
CA GLU A 294 -19.32 7.62 -6.20
C GLU A 294 -20.73 8.20 -6.25
N LEU A 295 -20.99 9.04 -7.24
CA LEU A 295 -22.23 9.77 -7.40
C LEU A 295 -22.75 9.59 -8.82
N SER A 296 -24.03 9.24 -8.91
CA SER A 296 -24.84 9.33 -10.12
C SER A 296 -25.78 10.52 -9.97
N GLU A 297 -25.82 11.36 -11.00
CA GLU A 297 -26.64 12.57 -11.09
C GLU A 297 -27.75 12.32 -12.13
N ASP A 298 -29.01 12.50 -11.73
CA ASP A 298 -30.22 12.32 -12.54
C ASP A 298 -30.31 10.98 -13.29
N GLY A 299 -29.84 9.91 -12.65
CA GLY A 299 -29.85 8.55 -13.21
C GLY A 299 -28.75 8.28 -14.23
N GLY A 300 -27.78 9.20 -14.38
CA GLY A 300 -26.58 9.00 -15.18
C GLY A 300 -25.61 7.95 -14.60
N PRO A 301 -24.45 7.74 -15.23
CA PRO A 301 -23.45 6.80 -14.73
C PRO A 301 -22.93 7.23 -13.35
N PHE A 302 -22.52 6.26 -12.54
CA PHE A 302 -21.77 6.53 -11.32
C PHE A 302 -20.36 7.00 -11.70
N VAL A 303 -19.98 8.17 -11.19
CA VAL A 303 -18.64 8.73 -11.34
C VAL A 303 -18.05 8.97 -9.96
N ARG A 304 -16.74 8.80 -9.82
CA ARG A 304 -16.02 9.09 -8.57
C ARG A 304 -16.38 10.49 -8.06
N LEU A 305 -16.89 10.56 -6.83
CA LEU A 305 -17.13 11.82 -6.12
C LEU A 305 -15.90 12.21 -5.32
N GLY A 306 -15.32 11.26 -4.59
CA GLY A 306 -14.14 11.52 -3.78
C GLY A 306 -13.62 10.30 -3.05
N SER A 307 -12.56 10.52 -2.27
CA SER A 307 -12.00 9.52 -1.39
C SER A 307 -11.40 10.14 -0.15
N GLY A 308 -11.37 9.39 0.94
CA GLY A 308 -10.76 9.82 2.18
C GLY A 308 -10.09 8.69 2.96
N ILE A 309 -9.25 9.08 3.89
CA ILE A 309 -8.57 8.23 4.85
C ILE A 309 -8.91 8.71 6.26
N TYR A 310 -9.15 7.74 7.15
CA TYR A 310 -9.41 7.95 8.56
C TYR A 310 -8.34 7.21 9.35
N SER A 311 -7.67 7.90 10.25
CA SER A 311 -6.59 7.36 11.10
C SER A 311 -6.89 7.69 12.56
N LYS A 312 -6.76 6.72 13.46
CA LYS A 312 -7.11 6.89 14.88
C LYS A 312 -6.24 7.98 15.53
N VAL A 313 -6.85 8.83 16.36
CA VAL A 313 -6.13 9.89 17.08
C VAL A 313 -5.31 9.24 18.20
N GLY A 314 -4.06 9.67 18.37
CA GLY A 314 -3.19 9.19 19.45
C GLY A 314 -2.57 7.80 19.23
N SER A 315 -2.98 7.06 18.19
CA SER A 315 -2.16 5.94 17.73
C SER A 315 -0.91 6.53 17.08
N GLN A 316 0.23 6.46 17.77
CA GLN A 316 1.51 6.61 17.10
C GLN A 316 1.53 5.57 15.97
N SER A 317 1.92 5.99 14.76
CA SER A 317 2.45 5.06 13.79
C SER A 317 3.53 4.27 14.52
N ALA A 318 3.27 2.99 14.81
CA ALA A 318 4.28 2.13 15.40
C ALA A 318 5.52 2.24 14.49
N LYS A 319 6.62 2.70 15.08
CA LYS A 319 7.89 2.96 14.42
C LYS A 319 8.48 1.70 13.80
#